data_AF-A0AAD5LQZ0-F1
#
_entry.id   AF-A0AAD5LQZ0-F1
#
_cell.length_a   1.000
_cell.length_b   1.000
_cell.length_c   1.000
_cell.angle_alpha   90.00
_cell.angle_beta   90.00
_cell.angle_gamma   90.00
#
_symmetry.space_group_name_H-M   'P 1'
#
loop_
_entity.id
_entity.type
_entity.pdbx_description
1 polymer ?
#
loop_
_entity_poly.entity_id
_entity_poly.type
_entity_poly.pdbx_seq_one_letter_code
_entity_poly.pdbx_strand_id
1 'polypeptide(L)'
;MPAPPLCHFAIFSFHAGILSYKYACLRPHRPTAHRAVLDALFDHLQPTLHGLFVAAFAQEDTFLLSLTTRMRERGGQRPEAFGIKPVFRLDGSWPADDGRDANDRLMRSLRHYDSVIQAMNSLPAHRSPWAKAELLAAICRDIDHTIKAFYASRATSASALDLNVTADDLRALLAFVLVSAPAACRNVATQLVVLGSFLTDASRAMGEEGFAVATLSSAVSHLCHLA
;
A
#
# COMPACT_ATOMS: atom_id res chain seq x y z
N MET A 1 -18.96 5.71 17.75
CA MET A 1 -18.76 4.31 17.33
C MET A 1 -20.02 3.82 16.65
N PRO A 2 -20.10 3.72 15.31
CA PRO A 2 -21.14 2.95 14.67
C PRO A 2 -20.73 1.47 14.60
N ALA A 3 -21.70 0.57 14.78
CA ALA A 3 -21.55 -0.87 14.72
C ALA A 3 -21.04 -1.35 13.35
N PRO A 4 -20.33 -2.50 13.25
CA PRO A 4 -19.83 -2.99 11.97
C PRO A 4 -20.99 -3.48 11.08
N PRO A 5 -20.91 -3.34 9.74
CA PRO A 5 -21.98 -3.71 8.84
C PRO A 5 -21.94 -5.21 8.51
N LEU A 6 -22.15 -6.07 9.51
CA LEU A 6 -22.09 -7.54 9.38
C LEU A 6 -22.99 -8.15 8.28
N CYS A 7 -24.00 -7.42 7.81
CA CYS A 7 -24.95 -7.92 6.81
C CYS A 7 -24.47 -7.90 5.34
N HIS A 8 -23.49 -7.05 4.97
CA HIS A 8 -23.02 -7.00 3.58
C HIS A 8 -22.00 -8.10 3.25
N PHE A 9 -21.34 -8.67 4.27
CA PHE A 9 -20.22 -9.62 4.13
C PHE A 9 -20.66 -11.05 3.80
N ALA A 10 -21.84 -11.47 4.27
CA ALA A 10 -22.34 -12.83 4.05
C ALA A 10 -22.63 -13.15 2.57
N ILE A 11 -22.92 -12.15 1.76
CA ILE A 11 -23.39 -12.33 0.37
C ILE A 11 -22.25 -12.80 -0.54
N PHE A 12 -21.04 -12.27 -0.40
CA PHE A 12 -19.91 -12.60 -1.29
C PHE A 12 -19.40 -14.03 -1.07
N SER A 13 -19.18 -14.39 0.20
CA SER A 13 -18.80 -15.74 0.62
C SER A 13 -19.88 -16.78 0.24
N PHE A 14 -21.15 -16.37 0.23
CA PHE A 14 -22.27 -17.22 -0.18
C PHE A 14 -22.27 -17.51 -1.69
N HIS A 15 -21.99 -16.53 -2.56
CA HIS A 15 -21.97 -16.76 -4.01
C HIS A 15 -20.84 -17.70 -4.46
N ALA A 16 -19.63 -17.55 -3.89
CA ALA A 16 -18.54 -18.49 -4.14
C ALA A 16 -18.80 -19.88 -3.52
N GLY A 17 -19.49 -19.93 -2.38
CA GLY A 17 -19.97 -21.15 -1.75
C GLY A 17 -20.98 -21.90 -2.63
N ILE A 18 -21.94 -21.19 -3.24
CA ILE A 18 -22.92 -21.75 -4.18
C ILE A 18 -22.22 -22.32 -5.41
N LEU A 19 -21.24 -21.64 -5.98
CA LEU A 19 -20.52 -22.14 -7.16
C LEU A 19 -19.73 -23.42 -6.85
N SER A 20 -19.07 -23.46 -5.69
CA SER A 20 -18.32 -24.65 -5.24
C SER A 20 -19.25 -25.83 -4.85
N TYR A 21 -20.48 -25.51 -4.43
CA TYR A 21 -21.51 -26.48 -4.13
C TYR A 21 -22.15 -27.04 -5.41
N LYS A 22 -22.54 -26.16 -6.34
CA LYS A 22 -23.24 -26.50 -7.60
C LYS A 22 -22.31 -27.13 -8.64
N TYR A 23 -21.03 -26.73 -8.67
CA TYR A 23 -20.03 -27.27 -9.59
C TYR A 23 -18.90 -27.92 -8.79
N ALA A 24 -19.03 -29.22 -8.51
CA ALA A 24 -18.05 -29.96 -7.72
C ALA A 24 -16.64 -29.96 -8.34
N CYS A 25 -16.54 -29.84 -9.66
CA CYS A 25 -15.27 -29.69 -10.39
C CYS A 25 -14.52 -28.38 -10.06
N LEU A 26 -15.19 -27.37 -9.51
CA LEU A 26 -14.57 -26.10 -9.11
C LEU A 26 -14.03 -26.13 -7.67
N ARG A 27 -14.32 -27.17 -6.88
CA ARG A 27 -13.80 -27.31 -5.50
C ARG A 27 -12.27 -27.25 -5.39
N PRO A 28 -11.47 -27.93 -6.24
CA PRO A 28 -10.01 -27.77 -6.22
C PRO A 28 -9.55 -26.36 -6.63
N HIS A 29 -10.37 -25.62 -7.38
CA HIS A 29 -10.08 -24.27 -7.86
C HIS A 29 -10.85 -23.17 -7.09
N ARG A 30 -11.31 -23.50 -5.88
CA ARG A 30 -12.10 -22.59 -5.03
C ARG A 30 -11.50 -21.19 -4.86
N PRO A 31 -10.18 -20.99 -4.63
CA PRO A 31 -9.62 -19.64 -4.53
C PRO A 31 -9.72 -18.85 -5.84
N THR A 32 -9.45 -19.50 -6.98
CA THR A 32 -9.57 -18.88 -8.31
C THR A 32 -11.01 -18.52 -8.64
N ALA A 33 -11.96 -19.42 -8.36
CA ALA A 33 -13.38 -19.16 -8.56
C ALA A 33 -13.89 -18.03 -7.65
N HIS A 34 -13.44 -17.99 -6.40
CA HIS A 34 -13.77 -16.91 -5.47
C HIS A 34 -13.26 -15.56 -5.96
N ARG A 35 -12.02 -15.50 -6.43
CA ARG A 35 -11.43 -14.29 -7.02
C ARG A 35 -12.22 -13.83 -8.25
N ALA A 36 -12.51 -14.73 -9.19
CA ALA A 36 -13.25 -14.38 -10.41
C ALA A 36 -14.65 -13.83 -10.11
N VAL A 37 -15.33 -14.37 -9.09
CA VAL A 37 -16.64 -13.87 -8.63
C VAL A 37 -16.52 -12.48 -8.01
N LEU A 38 -15.50 -12.26 -7.17
CA LEU A 38 -15.24 -10.95 -6.59
C LEU A 38 -14.94 -9.91 -7.67
N ASP A 39 -14.08 -10.24 -8.63
CA ASP A 39 -13.72 -9.34 -9.74
C ASP A 39 -14.96 -8.95 -10.55
N ALA A 40 -15.77 -9.93 -10.96
CA ALA A 40 -17.01 -9.68 -11.71
C ALA A 40 -18.04 -8.87 -10.91
N LEU A 41 -18.17 -9.12 -9.60
CA LEU A 41 -19.06 -8.33 -8.75
C LEU A 41 -18.56 -6.91 -8.59
N PHE A 42 -17.25 -6.70 -8.44
CA PHE A 42 -16.67 -5.36 -8.33
C PHE A 42 -16.75 -4.58 -9.62
N ASP A 43 -16.67 -5.20 -10.79
CA ASP A 43 -16.89 -4.50 -12.06
C ASP A 43 -18.27 -3.84 -12.15
N HIS A 44 -19.29 -4.43 -11.52
CA HIS A 44 -20.65 -3.90 -11.49
C HIS A 44 -20.97 -3.05 -10.26
N LEU A 45 -20.45 -3.42 -9.08
CA LEU A 45 -20.76 -2.75 -7.81
C LEU A 45 -19.85 -1.58 -7.51
N GLN A 46 -18.63 -1.53 -8.06
CA GLN A 46 -17.63 -0.51 -7.74
C GLN A 46 -18.11 0.94 -7.95
N PRO A 47 -18.84 1.30 -9.03
CA PRO A 47 -19.33 2.68 -9.19
C PRO A 47 -20.25 3.12 -8.05
N THR A 48 -21.15 2.24 -7.60
CA THR A 48 -22.11 2.53 -6.54
C THR A 48 -21.46 2.45 -5.15
N LEU A 49 -20.70 1.39 -4.89
CA LEU A 49 -20.05 1.19 -3.60
C LEU A 49 -18.98 2.26 -3.35
N HIS A 50 -18.15 2.59 -4.34
CA HIS A 50 -17.10 3.59 -4.16
C HIS A 50 -17.66 4.94 -3.74
N GLY A 51 -18.75 5.41 -4.36
CA GLY A 51 -19.39 6.67 -3.96
C GLY A 51 -19.91 6.64 -2.53
N LEU A 52 -20.52 5.53 -2.10
CA LEU A 52 -21.01 5.36 -0.73
C LEU A 52 -19.86 5.32 0.29
N PHE A 53 -18.78 4.59 0.00
CA PHE A 53 -17.60 4.53 0.87
C PHE A 53 -16.90 5.89 0.93
N VAL A 54 -16.69 6.56 -0.20
CA VAL A 54 -16.10 7.92 -0.23
C VAL A 54 -16.94 8.89 0.60
N ALA A 55 -18.28 8.83 0.52
CA ALA A 55 -19.14 9.67 1.36
C ALA A 55 -19.03 9.33 2.84
N ALA A 56 -18.94 8.04 3.18
CA ALA A 56 -18.86 7.57 4.57
C ALA A 56 -17.51 7.89 5.24
N PHE A 57 -16.41 7.90 4.48
CA PHE A 57 -15.04 8.12 4.97
C PHE A 57 -14.43 9.44 4.49
N ALA A 58 -15.28 10.38 4.04
CA ALA A 58 -14.85 11.66 3.49
C ALA A 58 -14.01 12.48 4.48
N GLN A 59 -14.32 12.39 5.78
CA GLN A 59 -13.61 13.13 6.81
C GLN A 59 -12.19 12.61 6.99
N GLU A 60 -12.02 11.29 7.07
CA GLU A 60 -10.74 10.61 7.20
C GLU A 60 -9.86 10.83 5.96
N ASP A 61 -10.46 10.70 4.76
CA ASP A 61 -9.77 10.96 3.51
C ASP A 61 -9.30 12.42 3.40
N THR A 62 -10.16 13.37 3.77
CA THR A 62 -9.79 14.80 3.81
C THR A 62 -8.68 15.07 4.82
N PHE A 63 -8.75 14.46 6.00
CA PHE A 63 -7.72 14.59 7.03
C PHE A 63 -6.36 14.08 6.52
N LEU A 64 -6.32 12.85 5.99
CA LEU A 64 -5.09 12.25 5.47
C LEU A 64 -4.54 13.02 4.25
N LEU A 65 -5.41 13.49 3.36
CA LEU A 65 -5.00 14.33 2.25
C LEU A 65 -4.38 15.66 2.73
N SER A 66 -5.00 16.31 3.73
CA SER A 66 -4.46 17.55 4.30
C SER A 66 -3.14 17.32 5.04
N LEU A 67 -3.00 16.20 5.75
CA LEU A 67 -1.78 15.82 6.45
C LEU A 67 -0.63 15.61 5.48
N THR A 68 -0.83 14.73 4.49
CA THR A 68 0.19 14.41 3.48
C THR A 68 0.58 15.64 2.65
N THR A 69 -0.37 16.54 2.36
CA THR A 69 -0.09 17.81 1.66
C THR A 69 0.79 18.74 2.50
N ARG A 70 0.48 18.91 3.79
CA ARG A 70 1.31 19.72 4.71
C ARG A 70 2.73 19.15 4.86
N MET A 71 2.87 17.83 4.89
CA MET A 71 4.18 17.18 4.95
C MET A 71 5.02 17.46 3.69
N ARG A 72 4.41 17.46 2.51
CA ARG A 72 5.09 17.84 1.26
C ARG A 72 5.52 19.31 1.26
N GLU A 73 4.62 20.22 1.63
CA GLU A 73 4.85 21.67 1.56
C GLU A 73 5.88 22.17 2.57
N ARG A 74 5.92 21.61 3.79
CA ARG A 74 6.83 22.04 4.86
C ARG A 74 8.22 21.39 4.81
N GLY A 75 8.55 20.70 3.72
CA GLY A 75 9.78 19.91 3.64
C GLY A 75 9.83 18.74 4.63
N GLY A 76 8.67 18.31 5.14
CA GLY A 76 8.49 17.14 6.01
C GLY A 76 8.48 15.81 5.24
N GLN A 77 8.59 15.85 3.91
CA GLN A 77 8.75 14.67 3.05
C GLN A 77 10.17 14.07 3.12
N ARG A 78 11.03 14.55 4.01
CA ARG A 78 12.38 14.00 4.19
C ARG A 78 12.33 12.55 4.68
N PRO A 79 13.10 11.61 4.09
CA PRO A 79 13.12 10.22 4.53
C PRO A 79 13.41 10.05 6.03
N GLU A 80 14.24 10.93 6.61
CA GLU A 80 14.54 11.00 8.03
C GLU A 80 13.30 11.18 8.90
N ALA A 81 12.36 12.01 8.46
CA ALA A 81 11.17 12.37 9.22
C ALA A 81 10.23 11.17 9.39
N PHE A 82 10.31 10.17 8.50
CA PHE A 82 9.56 8.93 8.58
C PHE A 82 10.25 7.86 9.43
N GLY A 83 11.48 8.12 9.92
CA GLY A 83 12.29 7.14 10.63
C GLY A 83 13.00 6.14 9.71
N ILE A 84 13.19 6.48 8.43
CA ILE A 84 13.88 5.60 7.48
C ILE A 84 15.38 5.56 7.83
N LYS A 85 15.91 4.35 8.01
CA LYS A 85 17.34 4.11 8.26
C LYS A 85 18.19 4.65 7.10
N PRO A 86 19.40 5.21 7.35
CA PRO A 86 20.24 5.79 6.29
C PRO A 86 20.47 4.87 5.09
N VAL A 87 20.62 3.56 5.33
CA VAL A 87 20.80 2.53 4.29
C VAL A 87 19.63 2.49 3.30
N PHE A 88 18.41 2.80 3.73
CA PHE A 88 17.21 2.72 2.89
C PHE A 88 16.78 4.07 2.31
N ARG A 89 17.49 5.17 2.61
CA ARG A 89 17.15 6.51 2.08
C ARG A 89 17.52 6.67 0.62
N LEU A 90 18.56 5.99 0.17
CA LEU A 90 19.10 6.07 -1.20
C LEU A 90 19.44 7.51 -1.65
N ASP A 91 19.67 8.42 -0.70
CA ASP A 91 19.96 9.84 -0.93
C ASP A 91 21.45 10.12 -1.17
N GLY A 92 22.29 9.09 -0.98
CA GLY A 92 23.74 9.18 -1.05
C GLY A 92 24.39 9.79 0.18
N SER A 93 23.66 9.94 1.30
CA SER A 93 24.23 10.37 2.58
C SER A 93 25.14 9.27 3.13
N TRP A 94 26.44 9.39 2.81
CA TRP A 94 27.49 8.68 3.53
C TRP A 94 28.07 9.59 4.60
N PRO A 95 28.62 9.06 5.70
CA PRO A 95 29.15 9.84 6.82
C PRO A 95 30.32 10.78 6.48
N ALA A 96 30.67 10.95 5.20
CA ALA A 96 31.74 11.84 4.72
C ALA A 96 31.24 13.02 3.84
N ASP A 97 29.93 13.20 3.64
CA ASP A 97 29.37 14.16 2.67
C ASP A 97 28.45 15.19 3.36
N ASP A 98 29.04 15.99 4.24
CA ASP A 98 28.36 16.96 5.12
C ASP A 98 27.97 18.29 4.43
N GLY A 99 28.15 18.41 3.11
CA GLY A 99 28.00 19.69 2.39
C GLY A 99 26.79 19.82 1.46
N ARG A 100 25.98 18.77 1.27
CA ARG A 100 24.92 18.79 0.23
C ARG A 100 23.58 19.36 0.74
N ASP A 101 22.85 20.01 -0.15
CA ASP A 101 21.49 20.50 0.12
C ASP A 101 20.56 19.34 0.49
N ALA A 102 19.73 19.54 1.51
CA ALA A 102 18.69 18.60 1.93
C ALA A 102 17.67 18.35 0.82
N ASN A 103 17.42 19.35 -0.04
CA ASN A 103 16.52 19.19 -1.18
C ASN A 103 17.11 18.24 -2.24
N ASP A 104 18.40 18.34 -2.53
CA ASP A 104 19.07 17.43 -3.47
C ASP A 104 19.04 15.98 -3.00
N ARG A 105 19.19 15.76 -1.69
CA ARG A 105 19.07 14.42 -1.08
C ARG A 105 17.67 13.84 -1.29
N LEU A 106 16.64 14.62 -0.97
CA LEU A 106 15.25 14.22 -1.20
C LEU A 106 14.99 13.89 -2.68
N MET A 107 15.45 14.74 -3.60
CA MET A 107 15.25 14.51 -5.04
C MET A 107 15.93 13.23 -5.53
N ARG A 108 17.08 12.83 -4.96
CA ARG A 108 17.70 11.54 -5.28
C ARG A 108 16.88 10.37 -4.77
N SER A 109 16.43 10.41 -3.50
CA SER A 109 15.54 9.39 -2.95
C SER A 109 14.30 9.21 -3.82
N LEU A 110 13.64 10.32 -4.19
CA LEU A 110 12.45 10.29 -5.04
C LEU A 110 12.74 9.68 -6.41
N ARG A 111 13.89 9.98 -7.03
CA ARG A 111 14.29 9.37 -8.32
C ARG A 111 14.48 7.86 -8.21
N HIS A 112 15.08 7.36 -7.13
CA HIS A 112 15.27 5.93 -6.95
C HIS A 112 13.94 5.20 -6.72
N TYR A 113 12.99 5.82 -6.01
CA TYR A 113 11.67 5.24 -5.76
C TYR A 113 10.60 5.64 -6.79
N ASP A 114 10.95 6.28 -7.91
CA ASP A 114 9.98 6.82 -8.88
C ASP A 114 9.02 5.76 -9.43
N SER A 115 9.53 4.58 -9.79
CA SER A 115 8.71 3.45 -10.25
C SER A 115 7.68 3.01 -9.20
N VAL A 116 8.11 2.91 -7.93
CA VAL A 116 7.27 2.54 -6.79
C VAL A 116 6.21 3.61 -6.53
N ILE A 117 6.59 4.89 -6.61
CA ILE A 117 5.69 6.04 -6.43
C ILE A 117 4.63 6.07 -7.55
N GLN A 118 5.03 5.79 -8.80
CA GLN A 118 4.11 5.68 -9.93
C GLN A 118 3.14 4.51 -9.76
N ALA A 119 3.64 3.34 -9.37
CA ALA A 119 2.80 2.18 -9.05
C ALA A 119 1.78 2.51 -7.95
N MET A 120 2.23 3.17 -6.87
CA MET A 120 1.34 3.61 -5.78
C MET A 120 0.27 4.60 -6.28
N ASN A 121 0.64 5.58 -7.12
CA ASN A 121 -0.31 6.53 -7.70
C ASN A 121 -1.37 5.86 -8.60
N SER A 122 -1.07 4.69 -9.15
CA SER A 122 -2.01 3.93 -9.99
C SER A 122 -3.03 3.12 -9.17
N LEU A 123 -2.78 2.92 -7.87
CA LEU A 123 -3.63 2.12 -6.98
C LEU A 123 -5.12 2.48 -7.02
N PRO A 124 -5.54 3.77 -7.04
CA PRO A 124 -6.95 4.13 -7.10
C PRO A 124 -7.63 3.78 -8.42
N ALA A 125 -6.87 3.61 -9.51
CA ALA A 125 -7.40 3.30 -10.84
C ALA A 125 -7.89 1.85 -10.96
N HIS A 126 -7.37 0.95 -10.13
CA HIS A 126 -7.83 -0.43 -10.08
C HIS A 126 -9.25 -0.50 -9.48
N ARG A 127 -10.11 -1.33 -10.06
CA ARG A 127 -11.49 -1.50 -9.57
C ARG A 127 -11.61 -2.66 -8.59
N SER A 128 -10.97 -3.78 -8.92
CA SER A 128 -10.94 -4.96 -8.07
C SER A 128 -10.10 -4.74 -6.80
N PRO A 129 -10.62 -5.08 -5.60
CA PRO A 129 -9.86 -5.13 -4.35
C PRO A 129 -8.69 -6.11 -4.42
N TRP A 130 -8.83 -7.21 -5.16
CA TRP A 130 -7.76 -8.21 -5.30
C TRP A 130 -6.61 -7.65 -6.12
N ALA A 131 -6.91 -7.02 -7.27
CA ALA A 131 -5.89 -6.39 -8.12
C ALA A 131 -5.12 -5.30 -7.37
N LYS A 132 -5.80 -4.55 -6.48
CA LYS A 132 -5.15 -3.59 -5.58
C LYS A 132 -4.22 -4.25 -4.58
N ALA A 133 -4.64 -5.35 -3.96
CA ALA A 133 -3.82 -6.06 -2.98
C ALA A 133 -2.57 -6.68 -3.63
N GLU A 134 -2.69 -7.21 -4.84
CA GLU A 134 -1.54 -7.70 -5.63
C GLU A 134 -0.59 -6.57 -6.02
N LEU A 135 -1.12 -5.42 -6.43
CA LEU A 135 -0.31 -4.24 -6.71
C LEU A 135 0.43 -3.77 -5.47
N LEU A 136 -0.21 -3.78 -4.29
CA LEU A 136 0.44 -3.44 -3.02
C LEU A 136 1.55 -4.43 -2.66
N ALA A 137 1.33 -5.73 -2.85
CA ALA A 137 2.39 -6.73 -2.67
C ALA A 137 3.55 -6.50 -3.64
N ALA A 138 3.26 -6.20 -4.91
CA ALA A 138 4.28 -5.85 -5.90
C ALA A 138 5.08 -4.61 -5.49
N ILE A 139 4.41 -3.54 -5.04
CA ILE A 139 5.06 -2.33 -4.51
C ILE A 139 6.00 -2.68 -3.35
N CYS A 140 5.60 -3.53 -2.42
CA CYS A 140 6.46 -3.97 -1.32
C CYS A 140 7.73 -4.68 -1.81
N ARG A 141 7.60 -5.57 -2.81
CA ARG A 141 8.76 -6.23 -3.44
C ARG A 141 9.64 -5.26 -4.22
N ASP A 142 9.02 -4.32 -4.94
CA ASP A 142 9.73 -3.35 -5.76
C ASP A 142 10.56 -2.39 -4.89
N ILE A 143 10.10 -2.07 -3.67
CA ILE A 143 10.90 -1.33 -2.68
C ILE A 143 12.18 -2.10 -2.34
N ASP A 144 12.05 -3.37 -1.94
CA ASP A 144 13.20 -4.21 -1.59
C ASP A 144 14.14 -4.41 -2.79
N HIS A 145 13.59 -4.61 -3.99
CA HIS A 145 14.37 -4.73 -5.21
C HIS A 145 15.11 -3.44 -5.57
N THR A 146 14.46 -2.28 -5.41
CA THR A 146 15.07 -0.95 -5.66
C THR A 146 16.28 -0.73 -4.77
N ILE A 147 16.16 -1.05 -3.48
CA ILE A 147 17.27 -0.94 -2.51
C ILE A 147 18.41 -1.87 -2.93
N LYS A 148 18.13 -3.14 -3.20
CA LYS A 148 19.14 -4.13 -3.61
C LYS A 148 19.83 -3.74 -4.92
N ALA A 149 19.08 -3.24 -5.91
CA ALA A 149 19.62 -2.79 -7.19
C ALA A 149 20.54 -1.56 -7.02
N PHE A 150 20.16 -0.60 -6.17
CA PHE A 150 21.01 0.56 -5.87
C PHE A 150 22.38 0.14 -5.33
N TYR A 151 22.42 -0.78 -4.37
CA TYR A 151 23.67 -1.26 -3.79
C TYR A 151 24.47 -2.17 -4.74
N ALA A 152 23.79 -3.01 -5.53
CA ALA A 152 24.45 -3.82 -6.56
C ALA A 152 25.18 -2.94 -7.60
N SER A 153 24.57 -1.82 -7.99
CA SER A 153 25.16 -0.89 -8.97
C SER A 153 26.39 -0.13 -8.49
N ARG A 154 26.60 -0.03 -7.16
CA ARG A 154 27.69 0.76 -6.57
C ARG A 154 28.92 -0.06 -6.16
N ALA A 155 28.93 -1.38 -6.40
CA ALA A 155 30.00 -2.29 -6.00
C ALA A 155 30.40 -2.15 -4.52
N THR A 156 29.48 -1.70 -3.66
CA THR A 156 29.70 -1.51 -2.23
C THR A 156 29.41 -2.81 -1.49
N SER A 157 30.34 -3.23 -0.64
CA SER A 157 30.28 -4.43 0.20
C SER A 157 29.35 -4.28 1.41
N ALA A 158 28.15 -3.72 1.21
CA ALA A 158 27.09 -3.87 2.21
C ALA A 158 26.75 -5.36 2.32
N SER A 159 26.78 -5.92 3.53
CA SER A 159 26.47 -7.34 3.72
C SER A 159 25.00 -7.57 3.35
N ALA A 160 24.69 -8.71 2.72
CA ALA A 160 23.32 -9.03 2.31
C ALA A 160 22.33 -9.04 3.48
N LEU A 161 22.80 -9.22 4.73
CA LEU A 161 21.98 -9.14 5.94
C LEU A 161 21.56 -7.71 6.29
N ASP A 162 22.41 -6.71 6.03
CA ASP A 162 22.12 -5.30 6.34
C ASP A 162 21.11 -4.68 5.36
N LEU A 163 20.90 -5.34 4.22
CA LEU A 163 19.99 -4.91 3.15
C LEU A 163 18.61 -5.55 3.24
N ASN A 164 18.37 -6.44 4.20
CA ASN A 164 17.06 -7.06 4.37
C ASN A 164 16.09 -6.06 5.01
N VAL A 165 15.07 -5.68 4.24
CA VAL A 165 14.03 -4.77 4.69
C VAL A 165 13.11 -5.50 5.68
N THR A 166 13.07 -5.05 6.93
CA THR A 166 12.14 -5.59 7.93
C THR A 166 10.72 -5.00 7.76
N ALA A 167 9.72 -5.59 8.42
CA ALA A 167 8.35 -5.06 8.38
C ALA A 167 8.25 -3.62 8.90
N ASP A 168 9.04 -3.27 9.91
CA ASP A 168 9.09 -1.90 10.45
C ASP A 168 9.75 -0.92 9.49
N ASP A 169 10.80 -1.35 8.78
CA ASP A 169 11.45 -0.55 7.74
C ASP A 169 10.50 -0.33 6.56
N LEU A 170 9.80 -1.37 6.13
CA LEU A 170 8.82 -1.32 5.05
C LEU A 170 7.65 -0.39 5.39
N ARG A 171 7.19 -0.37 6.65
CA ARG A 171 6.16 0.55 7.15
C ARG A 171 6.59 2.02 6.99
N ALA A 172 7.83 2.35 7.37
CA ALA A 172 8.37 3.70 7.20
C ALA A 172 8.56 4.07 5.72
N LEU A 173 9.04 3.14 4.90
CA LEU A 173 9.22 3.32 3.46
C LEU A 173 7.89 3.53 2.73
N LEU A 174 6.87 2.73 3.04
CA LEU A 174 5.52 2.90 2.48
C LEU A 174 4.89 4.23 2.90
N ALA A 175 5.12 4.69 4.14
CA ALA A 175 4.64 6.01 4.57
C ALA A 175 5.28 7.14 3.73
N PHE A 176 6.59 7.06 3.48
CA PHE A 176 7.29 8.00 2.60
C PHE A 176 6.79 7.92 1.14
N VAL A 177 6.65 6.73 0.58
CA VAL A 177 6.14 6.51 -0.78
C VAL A 177 4.72 7.03 -0.91
N LEU A 178 3.86 6.78 0.08
CA LEU A 178 2.48 7.25 0.10
C LEU A 178 2.42 8.77 0.11
N VAL A 179 3.18 9.46 0.98
CA VAL A 179 3.27 10.93 0.97
C VAL A 179 3.78 11.45 -0.37
N SER A 180 4.67 10.70 -1.03
CA SER A 180 5.22 11.03 -2.35
C SER A 180 4.27 10.72 -3.52
N ALA A 181 3.16 10.02 -3.28
CA ALA A 181 2.17 9.60 -4.26
C ALA A 181 0.83 10.34 -4.06
N PRO A 182 0.69 11.60 -4.54
CA PRO A 182 -0.46 12.45 -4.24
C PRO A 182 -1.80 11.91 -4.76
N ALA A 183 -1.80 11.11 -5.84
CA ALA A 183 -3.02 10.51 -6.36
C ALA A 183 -3.53 9.41 -5.41
N ALA A 184 -2.62 8.63 -4.83
CA ALA A 184 -2.96 7.58 -3.86
C ALA A 184 -3.55 8.15 -2.57
N CYS A 185 -3.10 9.34 -2.13
CA CYS A 185 -3.55 9.97 -0.89
C CYS A 185 -5.02 10.40 -0.89
N ARG A 186 -5.64 10.63 -2.05
CA ARG A 186 -6.96 11.30 -2.12
C ARG A 186 -8.06 10.54 -1.40
N ASN A 187 -8.09 9.21 -1.54
CA ASN A 187 -9.13 8.35 -0.99
C ASN A 187 -8.52 7.18 -0.19
N VAL A 188 -7.36 7.36 0.43
CA VAL A 188 -6.58 6.25 1.01
C VAL A 188 -7.31 5.56 2.16
N ALA A 189 -8.06 6.27 3.00
CA ALA A 189 -8.86 5.66 4.07
C ALA A 189 -9.99 4.83 3.48
N THR A 190 -10.70 5.38 2.48
CA THR A 190 -11.70 4.64 1.71
C THR A 190 -11.11 3.37 1.09
N GLN A 191 -9.94 3.45 0.45
CA GLN A 191 -9.31 2.28 -0.17
C GLN A 191 -8.96 1.21 0.88
N LEU A 192 -8.42 1.59 2.03
CA LEU A 192 -8.09 0.66 3.12
C LEU A 192 -9.32 -0.02 3.70
N VAL A 193 -10.41 0.71 3.89
CA VAL A 193 -11.66 0.12 4.39
C VAL A 193 -12.26 -0.84 3.38
N VAL A 194 -12.25 -0.50 2.09
CA VAL A 194 -12.71 -1.41 1.02
C VAL A 194 -11.83 -2.67 1.01
N LEU A 195 -10.51 -2.54 1.02
CA LEU A 195 -9.60 -3.69 1.06
C LEU A 195 -9.84 -4.56 2.30
N GLY A 196 -9.91 -3.95 3.48
CA GLY A 196 -10.20 -4.65 4.73
C GLY A 196 -11.58 -5.31 4.75
N SER A 197 -12.58 -4.69 4.12
CA SER A 197 -13.94 -5.22 4.11
C SER A 197 -14.09 -6.41 3.16
N PHE A 198 -13.57 -6.30 1.94
CA PHE A 198 -13.85 -7.29 0.89
C PHE A 198 -12.82 -8.41 0.80
N LEU A 199 -11.67 -8.26 1.48
CA LEU A 199 -10.65 -9.30 1.52
C LEU A 199 -10.77 -10.17 2.78
N THR A 200 -11.24 -9.66 3.93
CA THR A 200 -11.17 -10.33 5.25
C THR A 200 -11.69 -11.76 5.34
N ASP A 201 -12.77 -12.12 4.64
CA ASP A 201 -13.32 -13.50 4.67
C ASP A 201 -12.75 -14.40 3.55
N ALA A 202 -12.31 -13.81 2.45
CA ALA A 202 -11.54 -14.52 1.41
C ALA A 202 -10.10 -14.82 1.89
N SER A 203 -9.62 -14.06 2.90
CA SER A 203 -8.20 -13.83 3.21
C SER A 203 -7.61 -14.54 4.40
N ARG A 204 -8.23 -15.60 4.95
CA ARG A 204 -7.50 -16.45 5.90
C ARG A 204 -6.21 -17.08 5.30
N ALA A 205 -5.96 -16.89 4.00
CA ALA A 205 -4.77 -17.35 3.28
C ALA A 205 -4.18 -16.30 2.28
N MET A 206 -4.25 -14.99 2.55
CA MET A 206 -3.74 -13.95 1.64
C MET A 206 -2.21 -13.76 1.60
N GLY A 207 -1.44 -14.77 2.03
CA GLY A 207 0.03 -14.79 1.91
C GLY A 207 0.70 -13.42 2.05
N GLU A 208 1.20 -12.91 0.92
CA GLU A 208 1.93 -11.65 0.82
C GLU A 208 1.02 -10.42 0.66
N GLU A 209 -0.12 -10.56 -0.01
CA GLU A 209 -1.10 -9.50 -0.24
C GLU A 209 -1.74 -9.01 1.06
N GLY A 210 -2.06 -9.96 1.96
CA GLY A 210 -2.60 -9.65 3.29
C GLY A 210 -1.57 -8.93 4.16
N PHE A 211 -0.31 -9.34 4.07
CA PHE A 211 0.79 -8.63 4.71
C PHE A 211 0.89 -7.20 4.16
N ALA A 212 0.90 -7.01 2.83
CA ALA A 212 1.02 -5.69 2.21
C ALA A 212 -0.13 -4.73 2.60
N VAL A 213 -1.38 -5.22 2.67
CA VAL A 213 -2.52 -4.42 3.13
C VAL A 213 -2.37 -4.03 4.61
N ALA A 214 -1.91 -4.95 5.46
CA ALA A 214 -1.65 -4.67 6.87
C ALA A 214 -0.52 -3.65 7.04
N THR A 215 0.57 -3.78 6.27
CA THR A 215 1.69 -2.83 6.32
C THR A 215 1.28 -1.45 5.82
N LEU A 216 0.45 -1.35 4.77
CA LEU A 216 -0.10 -0.05 4.33
C LEU A 216 -0.99 0.59 5.41
N SER A 217 -1.85 -0.19 6.05
CA SER A 217 -2.67 0.29 7.17
C SER A 217 -1.80 0.80 8.32
N SER A 218 -0.73 0.06 8.64
CA SER A 218 0.26 0.46 9.64
C SER A 218 1.05 1.70 9.23
N ALA A 219 1.35 1.87 7.94
CA ALA A 219 2.01 3.05 7.40
C ALA A 219 1.11 4.30 7.50
N VAL A 220 -0.19 4.18 7.23
CA VAL A 220 -1.15 5.28 7.45
C VAL A 220 -1.24 5.64 8.93
N SER A 221 -1.30 4.64 9.82
CA SER A 221 -1.27 4.89 11.27
C SER A 221 0.04 5.59 11.70
N HIS A 222 1.17 5.21 11.12
CA HIS A 222 2.47 5.85 11.34
C HIS A 222 2.43 7.33 10.93
N LEU A 223 1.87 7.65 9.77
CA LEU A 223 1.71 9.04 9.33
C LEU A 223 0.90 9.87 10.32
N CYS A 224 -0.19 9.31 10.85
CA CYS A 224 -1.00 9.99 11.86
C CYS A 224 -0.24 10.24 13.17
N HIS A 225 0.73 9.39 13.54
CA HIS A 225 1.57 9.59 14.71
C HIS A 225 2.71 10.60 14.50
N LEU A 226 3.10 10.84 13.25
CA LEU A 226 4.12 11.83 12.88
C LEU A 226 3.54 13.26 12.74
N ALA A 227 2.21 13.38 12.73
CA ALA A 227 1.45 14.62 12.59
C ALA A 227 1.39 15.44 13.89
#